data_AF-A0A395HQT9-F1
#
_entry.id   AF-A0A395HQT9-F1
#
_cell.length_a   1.000
_cell.length_b   1.000
_cell.length_c   1.000
_cell.angle_alpha   90.00
_cell.angle_beta   90.00
_cell.angle_gamma   90.00
#
_symmetry.space_group_name_H-M   'P 1'
#
loop_
_entity.id
_entity.type
_entity.pdbx_description
1 polymer ?
#
loop_
_entity_poly.entity_id
_entity_poly.type
_entity_poly.pdbx_seq_one_letter_code
_entity_poly.pdbx_strand_id
1 'polypeptide(L)'
;RFYRIISNDRPQEQPAGVSAAESAAALKQSQMLLESTRQTALYTLTLCRNVIAILELTRLRKSRVGLLYWIEFWDQYYGRRFGRALAAQITYALGRVDGLFRAVASELHALTQRVVDAVTEATTETEILQLLERMEDEVGVRRRRRRKKAQSILNKMRASLEAIPVRVNDELLDDLKRGVFALDIYCDYYPGDPINQDPPPDWTD
;
A
#
# COMPACT_ATOMS: atom_id res chain seq x y z
N ARG A 1 4.94 1.43 15.22
CA ARG A 1 3.85 2.15 15.91
C ARG A 1 4.33 3.57 16.12
N PHE A 2 3.75 4.52 15.39
CA PHE A 2 4.21 5.92 15.38
C PHE A 2 3.51 6.80 16.42
N TYR A 3 2.33 6.39 16.89
CA TYR A 3 1.57 7.12 17.91
C TYR A 3 1.42 6.22 19.14
N ARG A 4 2.31 6.37 20.12
CA ARG A 4 2.21 5.66 21.39
C ARG A 4 1.92 6.68 22.48
N ILE A 5 0.71 6.65 23.02
CA ILE A 5 0.33 7.45 24.19
C ILE A 5 1.10 6.88 25.39
N ILE A 6 1.96 7.71 26.00
CA ILE A 6 2.56 7.42 27.30
C ILE A 6 1.56 7.92 28.34
N SER A 7 0.85 7.00 28.97
CA SER A 7 -0.03 7.28 30.11
C SER A 7 0.85 7.61 31.32
N ASN A 8 1.05 8.89 31.61
CA ASN A 8 1.64 9.34 32.88
C ASN A 8 0.51 9.50 33.91
N ASP A 9 0.18 8.43 34.63
CA ASP A 9 -0.59 8.52 35.87
C ASP A 9 0.32 9.05 36.98
N ARG A 10 0.21 10.35 37.27
CA ARG A 10 0.66 10.92 38.55
C ARG A 10 -0.54 11.56 39.26
N PRO A 11 -0.73 11.29 40.56
CA PRO A 11 -1.77 11.98 41.34
C PRO A 11 -1.45 13.48 41.39
N GLN A 12 -2.38 14.31 40.90
CA GLN A 12 -2.29 15.78 41.00
C GLN A 12 -2.70 16.22 42.41
N GLU A 13 -1.74 16.74 43.17
CA GLU A 13 -1.99 17.69 44.26
C GLU A 13 -2.52 19.00 43.66
N GLN A 14 -3.65 19.48 44.16
CA GLN A 14 -4.27 20.75 43.77
C GLN A 14 -3.49 21.95 44.36
N PRO A 15 -3.03 22.93 43.55
CA PRO A 15 -2.73 24.25 44.06
C PRO A 15 -3.90 25.21 43.82
N ALA A 16 -3.98 26.18 44.72
CA ALA A 16 -5.02 27.19 44.82
C ALA A 16 -5.06 28.16 43.63
N GLY A 17 -6.28 28.59 43.29
CA GLY A 17 -6.58 29.92 42.73
C GLY A 17 -5.88 30.32 41.43
N VAL A 18 -6.12 29.59 40.34
CA VAL A 18 -5.70 30.01 38.99
C VAL A 18 -6.43 31.30 38.63
N SER A 19 -5.69 32.36 38.27
CA SER A 19 -6.31 33.62 37.85
C SER A 19 -7.06 33.44 36.52
N ALA A 20 -8.11 34.23 36.29
CA ALA A 20 -8.87 34.18 35.02
C ALA A 20 -7.99 34.39 33.78
N ALA A 21 -6.88 35.14 33.93
CA ALA A 21 -5.90 35.38 32.88
C ALA A 21 -5.06 34.13 32.56
N GLU A 22 -4.65 33.36 33.57
CA GLU A 22 -3.91 32.10 33.40
C GLU A 22 -4.79 31.00 32.77
N SER A 23 -6.07 30.94 33.15
CA SER A 23 -7.04 30.02 32.55
C SER A 23 -7.30 30.34 31.06
N ALA A 24 -7.41 31.62 30.71
CA ALA A 24 -7.57 32.06 29.33
C ALA A 24 -6.31 31.79 28.47
N ALA A 25 -5.12 31.96 29.04
CA ALA A 25 -3.85 31.65 28.37
C ALA A 25 -3.71 30.14 28.10
N ALA A 26 -4.05 29.29 29.08
CA ALA A 26 -4.03 27.84 28.92
C ALA A 26 -5.02 27.34 27.86
N LEU A 27 -6.24 27.89 27.84
CA LEU A 27 -7.24 27.59 26.80
C LEU A 27 -6.73 27.98 25.41
N LYS A 28 -6.17 29.18 25.25
CA LYS A 28 -5.60 29.63 23.96
C LYS A 28 -4.44 28.75 23.51
N GLN A 29 -3.57 28.34 24.44
CA GLN A 29 -2.47 27.41 24.15
C GLN A 29 -2.99 26.04 23.70
N SER A 30 -4.02 25.51 24.36
CA SER A 30 -4.63 24.23 23.98
C SER A 30 -5.29 24.29 22.59
N GLN A 31 -5.91 25.42 22.23
CA GLN A 31 -6.49 25.64 20.90
C GLN A 31 -5.41 25.71 19.82
N MET A 32 -4.31 26.44 20.06
CA MET A 32 -3.18 26.49 19.12
C MET A 32 -2.54 25.12 18.91
N LEU A 33 -2.39 24.32 19.97
CA LEU A 33 -1.88 22.95 19.87
C LEU A 33 -2.82 22.06 19.05
N LEU A 34 -4.13 22.11 19.33
CA LEU A 34 -5.14 21.37 18.58
C LEU A 34 -5.10 21.71 17.08
N GLU A 35 -5.04 23.00 16.73
CA GLU A 35 -4.96 23.46 15.35
C GLU A 35 -3.68 22.97 14.65
N SER A 36 -2.54 23.05 15.34
CA SER A 36 -1.28 22.52 14.84
C SER A 36 -1.37 21.02 14.55
N THR A 37 -1.85 20.22 15.51
CA THR A 37 -2.00 18.77 15.34
C THR A 37 -2.97 18.43 14.22
N ARG A 38 -4.09 19.15 14.10
CA ARG A 38 -5.04 19.00 12.99
C ARG A 38 -4.37 19.27 11.65
N GLN A 39 -3.63 20.36 11.53
CA GLN A 39 -2.95 20.72 10.28
C GLN A 39 -1.92 19.66 9.87
N THR A 40 -1.12 19.16 10.82
CA THR A 40 -0.18 18.06 10.58
C THR A 40 -0.91 16.79 10.14
N ALA A 41 -1.98 16.40 10.83
CA ALA A 41 -2.77 15.21 10.50
C ALA A 41 -3.34 15.30 9.08
N LEU A 42 -3.97 16.42 8.70
CA LEU A 42 -4.53 16.63 7.36
C LEU A 42 -3.46 16.60 6.26
N TYR A 43 -2.28 17.17 6.53
CA TYR A 43 -1.15 17.09 5.63
C TYR A 43 -0.70 15.62 5.42
N THR A 44 -0.53 14.86 6.51
CA THR A 44 -0.18 13.44 6.43
C THR A 44 -1.23 12.62 5.68
N LEU A 45 -2.52 12.85 5.91
CA LEU A 45 -3.61 12.16 5.21
C LEU A 45 -3.58 12.47 3.70
N THR A 46 -3.27 13.71 3.33
CA THR A 46 -3.09 14.12 1.93
C THR A 46 -1.92 13.39 1.29
N LEU A 47 -0.77 13.30 1.99
CA LEU A 47 0.37 12.52 1.53
C LEU A 47 0.01 11.05 1.34
N CYS A 48 -0.74 10.44 2.26
CA CYS A 48 -1.18 9.05 2.13
C CYS A 48 -2.02 8.83 0.86
N ARG A 49 -2.92 9.75 0.51
CA ARG A 49 -3.70 9.67 -0.75
C ARG A 49 -2.79 9.73 -1.97
N ASN A 50 -1.84 10.65 -1.98
CA ASN A 50 -0.88 10.77 -3.08
C ASN A 50 -0.04 9.51 -3.23
N VAL A 51 0.44 8.95 -2.11
CA VAL A 51 1.19 7.69 -2.11
C VAL A 51 0.34 6.55 -2.68
N ILE A 52 -0.91 6.38 -2.25
CA ILE A 52 -1.80 5.33 -2.82
C ILE A 52 -1.90 5.47 -4.34
N ALA A 53 -2.14 6.68 -4.85
CA ALA A 53 -2.26 6.94 -6.28
C ALA A 53 -0.95 6.66 -7.03
N ILE A 54 0.19 7.14 -6.51
CA ILE A 54 1.51 6.94 -7.12
C ILE A 54 1.86 5.45 -7.17
N LEU A 55 1.61 4.71 -6.09
CA LEU A 55 1.86 3.26 -6.05
C LEU A 55 1.01 2.52 -7.10
N GLU A 56 -0.28 2.85 -7.22
CA GLU A 56 -1.13 2.23 -8.25
C GLU A 56 -0.68 2.54 -9.68
N LEU A 57 -0.36 3.80 -9.98
CA LEU A 57 0.15 4.21 -11.30
C LEU A 57 1.47 3.52 -11.63
N THR A 58 2.37 3.46 -10.65
CA THR A 58 3.68 2.81 -10.81
C THR A 58 3.51 1.30 -11.04
N ARG A 59 2.61 0.65 -10.28
CA ARG A 59 2.24 -0.76 -10.48
C ARG A 59 1.78 -1.00 -11.90
N LEU A 60 0.79 -0.24 -12.35
CA LEU A 60 0.16 -0.42 -13.67
C LEU A 60 1.16 -0.20 -14.81
N ARG A 61 2.01 0.83 -14.70
CA ARG A 61 3.08 1.08 -15.67
C ARG A 61 4.04 -0.10 -15.73
N LYS A 62 4.54 -0.54 -14.58
CA LYS A 62 5.48 -1.67 -14.49
C LYS A 62 4.86 -2.96 -15.02
N SER A 63 3.63 -3.26 -14.63
CA SER A 63 2.91 -4.45 -15.09
C SER A 63 2.71 -4.48 -16.60
N ARG A 64 2.38 -3.34 -17.22
CA ARG A 64 2.23 -3.24 -18.67
C ARG A 64 3.54 -3.53 -19.38
N VAL A 65 4.62 -2.90 -18.94
CA VAL A 65 5.96 -3.06 -19.53
C VAL A 65 6.46 -4.49 -19.32
N GLY A 66 6.38 -4.99 -18.09
CA GLY A 66 6.78 -6.34 -17.74
C GLY A 66 6.01 -7.40 -18.52
N LEU A 67 4.69 -7.26 -18.69
CA LEU A 67 3.91 -8.22 -19.47
C LEU A 67 4.44 -8.34 -20.92
N LEU A 68 4.78 -7.23 -21.56
CA LEU A 68 5.30 -7.25 -22.94
C LEU A 68 6.65 -7.98 -23.02
N TYR A 69 7.59 -7.64 -22.14
CA TYR A 69 8.89 -8.32 -22.06
C TYR A 69 8.74 -9.82 -21.81
N TRP A 70 7.87 -10.20 -20.87
CA TRP A 70 7.65 -11.60 -20.55
C TRP A 70 7.01 -12.37 -21.69
N ILE A 71 6.06 -11.79 -22.43
CA ILE A 71 5.48 -12.42 -23.63
C ILE A 71 6.57 -12.71 -24.65
N GLU A 72 7.45 -11.74 -24.92
CA GLU A 72 8.55 -11.90 -25.86
C GLU A 72 9.53 -12.99 -25.42
N PHE A 73 9.95 -12.96 -24.14
CA PHE A 73 10.80 -13.99 -23.53
C PHE A 73 10.21 -15.40 -23.70
N TRP A 74 8.93 -15.59 -23.36
CA TRP A 74 8.29 -16.91 -23.45
C TRP A 74 8.16 -17.40 -24.89
N ASP A 75 7.84 -16.50 -25.83
CA ASP A 75 7.77 -16.82 -27.26
C ASP A 75 9.13 -17.22 -27.83
N GLN A 76 10.22 -16.60 -27.38
CA GLN A 76 11.59 -16.95 -27.77
C GLN A 76 12.05 -18.28 -27.16
N TYR A 77 11.81 -18.50 -25.86
CA TYR A 77 12.36 -19.65 -25.14
C TYR A 77 11.58 -20.96 -25.38
N TYR A 78 10.24 -20.92 -25.38
CA TYR A 78 9.40 -22.12 -25.53
C TYR A 78 8.70 -22.20 -26.90
N GLY A 79 8.92 -21.21 -27.76
CA GLY A 79 8.23 -21.10 -29.04
C GLY A 79 6.80 -20.60 -28.90
N ARG A 80 6.27 -20.02 -29.99
CA ARG A 80 4.98 -19.31 -30.02
C ARG A 80 3.78 -20.09 -29.48
N ARG A 81 3.76 -21.42 -29.63
CA ARG A 81 2.63 -22.23 -29.16
C ARG A 81 2.54 -22.21 -27.62
N PHE A 82 3.65 -22.50 -26.95
CA PHE A 82 3.70 -22.54 -25.50
C PHE A 82 3.80 -21.15 -24.89
N GLY A 83 4.54 -20.23 -25.53
CA GLY A 83 4.61 -18.83 -25.13
C GLY A 83 3.24 -18.17 -25.05
N ARG A 84 2.38 -18.34 -26.06
CA ARG A 84 0.99 -17.87 -26.03
C ARG A 84 0.14 -18.49 -24.92
N ALA A 85 0.32 -19.79 -24.64
CA ALA A 85 -0.42 -20.47 -23.59
C ALA A 85 -0.04 -19.92 -22.20
N LEU A 86 1.26 -19.71 -21.95
CA LEU A 86 1.79 -19.09 -20.73
C LEU A 86 1.28 -17.65 -20.60
N ALA A 87 1.41 -16.86 -21.67
CA ALA A 87 0.94 -15.47 -21.72
C ALA A 87 -0.54 -15.35 -21.37
N ALA A 88 -1.40 -16.23 -21.90
CA ALA A 88 -2.83 -16.22 -21.60
C ALA A 88 -3.11 -16.39 -20.10
N GLN A 89 -2.42 -17.32 -19.42
CA GLN A 89 -2.59 -17.53 -17.98
C GLN A 89 -2.10 -16.31 -17.16
N ILE A 90 -0.97 -15.73 -17.57
CA ILE A 90 -0.38 -14.55 -16.92
C ILE A 90 -1.30 -13.33 -17.10
N THR A 91 -1.79 -13.07 -18.31
CA THR A 91 -2.71 -11.96 -18.60
C THR A 91 -4.02 -12.11 -17.83
N TYR A 92 -4.56 -13.32 -17.75
CA TYR A 92 -5.76 -13.59 -16.96
C TYR A 92 -5.54 -13.29 -15.47
N ALA A 93 -4.43 -13.76 -14.90
CA ALA A 93 -4.06 -13.46 -13.52
C ALA A 93 -3.83 -11.96 -13.30
N LEU A 94 -3.22 -11.26 -14.28
CA LEU A 94 -2.94 -9.83 -14.19
C LEU A 94 -4.23 -9.03 -14.08
N GLY A 95 -5.24 -9.30 -14.91
CA GLY A 95 -6.54 -8.63 -14.81
C GLY A 95 -7.20 -8.82 -13.44
N ARG A 96 -7.03 -9.99 -12.82
CA ARG A 96 -7.53 -10.29 -11.47
C ARG A 96 -6.79 -9.50 -10.39
N VAL A 97 -5.46 -9.42 -10.50
CA VAL A 97 -4.63 -8.62 -9.59
C VAL A 97 -4.94 -7.13 -9.76
N ASP A 98 -5.11 -6.65 -10.98
CA ASP A 98 -5.47 -5.26 -11.26
C ASP A 98 -6.81 -4.87 -10.65
N GLY A 99 -7.83 -5.73 -10.80
CA GLY A 99 -9.12 -5.52 -10.15
C GLY A 99 -9.01 -5.48 -8.62
N LEU A 100 -8.19 -6.38 -8.03
CA LEU A 100 -7.96 -6.41 -6.59
C LEU A 100 -7.29 -5.13 -6.08
N PHE A 101 -6.22 -4.70 -6.73
CA PHE A 101 -5.47 -3.50 -6.32
C PHE A 101 -6.30 -2.23 -6.48
N ARG A 102 -7.02 -2.09 -7.59
CA ARG A 102 -7.97 -0.97 -7.80
C ARG A 102 -9.05 -0.91 -6.72
N ALA A 103 -9.63 -2.06 -6.36
CA ALA A 103 -10.63 -2.13 -5.31
C ALA A 103 -10.06 -1.69 -3.95
N VAL A 104 -8.87 -2.20 -3.59
CA VAL A 104 -8.21 -1.85 -2.33
C VAL A 104 -7.78 -0.38 -2.30
N ALA A 105 -7.25 0.16 -3.40
CA ALA A 105 -6.92 1.58 -3.50
C ALA A 105 -8.17 2.46 -3.30
N SER A 106 -9.30 2.07 -3.89
CA SER A 106 -10.58 2.77 -3.71
C SER A 106 -11.06 2.71 -2.25
N GLU A 107 -10.99 1.53 -1.62
CA GLU A 107 -11.31 1.37 -0.19
C GLU A 107 -10.41 2.22 0.71
N LEU A 108 -9.12 2.32 0.39
CA LEU A 108 -8.15 3.12 1.14
C LEU A 108 -8.38 4.62 0.94
N HIS A 109 -8.69 5.07 -0.28
CA HIS A 109 -9.06 6.47 -0.52
C HIS A 109 -10.32 6.87 0.24
N ALA A 110 -11.35 6.01 0.24
CA ALA A 110 -12.57 6.23 1.02
C ALA A 110 -12.30 6.25 2.53
N LEU A 111 -11.44 5.35 3.02
CA LEU A 111 -10.99 5.38 4.42
C LEU A 111 -10.30 6.70 4.75
N THR A 112 -9.32 7.12 3.94
CA THR A 112 -8.59 8.38 4.18
C THR A 112 -9.51 9.59 4.15
N GLN A 113 -10.49 9.64 3.24
CA GLN A 113 -11.48 10.73 3.22
C GLN A 113 -12.30 10.77 4.51
N ARG A 114 -12.84 9.64 4.98
CA ARG A 114 -13.59 9.60 6.24
C ARG A 114 -12.77 10.07 7.44
N VAL A 115 -11.47 9.74 7.45
CA VAL A 115 -10.56 10.19 8.53
C VAL A 115 -10.25 11.67 8.41
N VAL A 116 -10.11 12.21 7.19
CA VAL A 116 -10.00 13.66 6.97
C VAL A 116 -11.22 14.38 7.56
N ASP A 117 -12.43 13.94 7.22
CA ASP A 117 -13.66 14.56 7.69
C ASP A 117 -13.75 14.52 9.24
N ALA A 118 -13.44 13.36 9.84
CA ALA A 118 -13.43 13.21 11.30
C ALA A 118 -12.35 14.06 11.99
N VAL A 119 -11.16 14.20 11.41
CA VAL A 119 -10.07 15.05 11.95
C VAL A 119 -10.45 16.53 11.87
N THR A 120 -11.19 16.94 10.84
CA THR A 120 -11.71 18.31 10.73
C THR A 120 -12.71 18.62 11.84
N GLU A 121 -13.58 17.67 12.19
CA GLU A 121 -14.60 17.83 13.23
C GLU A 121 -14.07 17.59 14.66
N ALA A 122 -12.91 16.94 14.81
CA ALA A 122 -12.34 16.59 16.11
C ALA A 122 -12.11 17.82 17.00
N THR A 123 -12.50 17.69 18.27
CA THR A 123 -12.49 18.77 19.26
C THR A 123 -11.28 18.73 20.18
N THR A 124 -10.57 17.60 20.20
CA THR A 124 -9.39 17.40 21.06
C THR A 124 -8.22 16.77 20.29
N GLU A 125 -7.01 17.02 20.77
CA GLU A 125 -5.79 16.43 20.19
C GLU A 125 -5.81 14.91 20.31
N THR A 126 -6.24 14.41 21.48
CA THR A 126 -6.31 12.97 21.76
C THR A 126 -7.26 12.26 20.80
N GLU A 127 -8.39 12.88 20.45
CA GLU A 127 -9.32 12.36 19.45
C GLU A 127 -8.67 12.24 18.06
N ILE A 128 -7.92 13.27 17.63
CA ILE A 128 -7.18 13.22 16.36
C ILE A 128 -6.20 12.05 16.34
N LEU A 129 -5.42 11.87 17.40
CA LEU A 129 -4.44 10.78 17.49
C LEU A 129 -5.13 9.39 17.47
N GLN A 130 -6.25 9.24 18.17
CA GLN A 130 -7.03 7.99 18.15
C GLN A 130 -7.63 7.69 16.77
N LEU A 131 -8.08 8.71 16.03
CA LEU A 131 -8.55 8.56 14.66
C LEU A 131 -7.44 8.07 13.73
N LEU A 132 -6.23 8.62 13.86
CA LEU A 132 -5.06 8.20 13.08
C LEU A 132 -4.61 6.77 13.44
N GLU A 133 -4.59 6.40 14.73
CA GLU A 133 -4.26 5.04 15.17
C GLU A 133 -5.26 4.02 14.60
N ARG A 134 -6.57 4.32 14.68
CA ARG A 134 -7.62 3.46 14.10
C ARG A 134 -7.44 3.32 12.58
N MET A 135 -7.07 4.40 11.90
CA MET A 135 -6.78 4.35 10.46
C MET A 135 -5.60 3.41 10.16
N GLU A 136 -4.50 3.47 10.93
CA GLU A 136 -3.33 2.59 10.74
C GLU A 136 -3.75 1.11 10.83
N ASP A 137 -4.56 0.75 11.82
CA ASP A 137 -5.06 -0.61 12.00
C ASP A 137 -5.97 -1.05 10.83
N GLU A 138 -6.87 -0.18 10.39
CA GLU A 138 -7.77 -0.41 9.27
C GLU A 138 -7.02 -0.60 7.93
N VAL A 139 -5.95 0.17 7.71
CA VAL A 139 -5.04 -0.01 6.58
C VAL A 139 -4.31 -1.36 6.70
N GLY A 140 -3.84 -1.70 7.89
CA GLY A 140 -3.16 -2.97 8.17
C GLY A 140 -4.04 -4.19 7.84
N VAL A 141 -5.33 -4.15 8.20
CA VAL A 141 -6.31 -5.20 7.87
C VAL A 141 -6.48 -5.32 6.34
N ARG A 142 -6.67 -4.20 5.64
CA ARG A 142 -6.83 -4.18 4.18
C ARG A 142 -5.58 -4.70 3.47
N ARG A 143 -4.38 -4.32 3.92
CA ARG A 143 -3.10 -4.84 3.40
C ARG A 143 -3.01 -6.36 3.54
N ARG A 144 -3.29 -6.90 4.74
CA ARG A 144 -3.27 -8.37 4.99
C ARG A 144 -4.29 -9.09 4.11
N ARG A 145 -5.51 -8.57 3.99
CA ARG A 145 -6.57 -9.13 3.14
C ARG A 145 -6.18 -9.12 1.66
N ARG A 146 -5.63 -8.01 1.16
CA ARG A 146 -5.10 -7.89 -0.20
C ARG A 146 -4.04 -8.93 -0.46
N ARG A 147 -3.03 -9.02 0.42
CA ARG A 147 -1.93 -9.99 0.30
C ARG A 147 -2.44 -11.42 0.16
N LYS A 148 -3.35 -11.84 1.07
CA LYS A 148 -3.95 -13.18 1.03
C LYS A 148 -4.71 -13.45 -0.28
N LYS A 149 -5.46 -12.47 -0.78
CA LYS A 149 -6.19 -12.58 -2.06
C LYS A 149 -5.23 -12.65 -3.26
N ALA A 150 -4.19 -11.81 -3.27
CA ALA A 150 -3.17 -11.80 -4.32
C ALA A 150 -2.43 -13.15 -4.36
N GLN A 151 -2.02 -13.67 -3.21
CA GLN A 151 -1.42 -15.01 -3.11
C GLN A 151 -2.33 -16.09 -3.67
N SER A 152 -3.63 -16.05 -3.37
CA SER A 152 -4.59 -17.01 -3.91
C SER A 152 -4.71 -16.92 -5.44
N ILE A 153 -4.68 -15.71 -6.01
CA ILE A 153 -4.69 -15.51 -7.47
C ILE A 153 -3.43 -16.08 -8.10
N LEU A 154 -2.26 -15.76 -7.55
CA LEU A 154 -0.97 -16.20 -8.08
C LEU A 154 -0.76 -17.71 -7.92
N ASN A 155 -1.25 -18.33 -6.84
CA ASN A 155 -1.20 -19.79 -6.68
C ASN A 155 -2.08 -20.51 -7.73
N LYS A 156 -3.25 -19.95 -8.07
CA LYS A 156 -4.08 -20.49 -9.16
C LYS A 156 -3.41 -20.34 -10.53
N MET A 157 -2.76 -19.20 -10.76
CA MET A 157 -1.95 -19.00 -11.96
C MET A 157 -0.82 -20.03 -12.03
N ARG A 158 -0.05 -20.20 -10.95
CA ARG A 158 1.03 -21.19 -10.86
C ARG A 158 0.55 -22.60 -11.22
N ALA A 159 -0.53 -23.07 -10.62
CA ALA A 159 -1.11 -24.39 -10.95
C ALA A 159 -1.52 -24.50 -12.43
N SER A 160 -1.97 -23.39 -13.04
CA SER A 160 -2.33 -23.34 -14.47
C SER A 160 -1.11 -23.34 -15.38
N LEU A 161 0.00 -22.73 -14.94
CA LEU A 161 1.28 -22.75 -15.66
C LEU A 161 1.93 -24.14 -15.59
N GLU A 162 1.88 -24.79 -14.43
CA GLU A 162 2.40 -26.16 -14.22
C GLU A 162 1.66 -27.22 -15.05
N ALA A 163 0.42 -26.94 -15.48
CA ALA A 163 -0.34 -27.80 -16.38
C ALA A 163 0.10 -27.70 -17.86
N ILE A 164 0.90 -26.70 -18.21
CA ILE A 164 1.48 -26.55 -19.55
C ILE A 164 2.75 -27.42 -19.59
N PRO A 165 3.00 -28.20 -20.66
CA PRO A 165 4.11 -29.15 -20.72
C PRO A 165 5.46 -28.46 -20.99
N VAL A 166 5.83 -27.52 -20.11
CA VAL A 166 7.06 -26.75 -20.11
C VAL A 166 7.58 -26.63 -18.68
N ARG A 167 8.89 -26.55 -18.49
CA ARG A 167 9.48 -26.37 -17.16
C ARG A 167 9.52 -24.90 -16.82
N VAL A 168 8.82 -24.51 -15.75
CA VAL A 168 8.91 -23.18 -15.12
C VAL A 168 9.38 -23.40 -13.69
N ASN A 169 10.56 -22.90 -13.33
CA ASN A 169 11.10 -23.03 -11.98
C ASN A 169 10.56 -21.94 -11.05
N ASP A 170 10.78 -22.11 -9.74
CA ASP A 170 10.28 -21.20 -8.71
C ASP A 170 10.89 -19.80 -8.80
N GLU A 171 12.18 -19.72 -9.18
CA GLU A 171 12.88 -18.44 -9.37
C GLU A 171 12.25 -17.62 -10.50
N LEU A 172 11.96 -18.24 -11.64
CA LEU A 172 11.30 -17.59 -12.78
C LEU A 172 9.88 -17.16 -12.42
N LEU A 173 9.17 -17.89 -11.55
CA LEU A 173 7.87 -17.46 -11.02
C LEU A 173 7.99 -16.25 -10.09
N ASP A 174 9.04 -16.17 -9.29
CA ASP A 174 9.27 -15.03 -8.41
C ASP A 174 9.68 -13.78 -9.21
N ASP A 175 10.50 -13.93 -10.24
CA ASP A 175 10.81 -12.85 -11.17
C ASP A 175 9.59 -12.42 -11.98
N LEU A 176 8.72 -13.36 -12.34
CA LEU A 176 7.43 -13.06 -12.97
C LEU A 176 6.54 -12.22 -12.04
N LYS A 177 6.45 -12.58 -10.75
CA LYS A 177 5.72 -11.77 -9.74
C LYS A 177 6.25 -10.34 -9.69
N ARG A 178 7.57 -10.18 -9.64
CA ARG A 178 8.22 -8.87 -9.56
C ARG A 178 8.08 -8.06 -10.84
N GLY A 179 8.28 -8.70 -11.99
CA GLY A 179 8.31 -8.08 -13.31
C GLY A 179 6.92 -7.73 -13.83
N VAL A 180 5.96 -8.67 -13.75
CA VAL A 180 4.63 -8.50 -14.33
C VAL A 180 3.61 -7.99 -13.32
N PHE A 181 3.67 -8.41 -12.06
CA PHE A 181 2.66 -8.02 -11.08
C PHE A 181 3.11 -6.86 -10.19
N ALA A 182 4.40 -6.50 -10.25
CA ALA A 182 5.04 -5.56 -9.32
C ALA A 182 4.81 -6.00 -7.86
N LEU A 183 4.95 -7.30 -7.61
CA LEU A 183 4.80 -7.93 -6.31
C LEU A 183 6.06 -8.67 -5.89
N ASP A 184 6.37 -8.66 -4.60
CA ASP A 184 7.42 -9.51 -4.06
C ASP A 184 6.94 -10.96 -3.88
N ILE A 185 7.82 -11.80 -3.33
CA ILE A 185 7.55 -13.22 -3.07
C ILE A 185 6.37 -13.43 -2.10
N TYR A 186 6.07 -12.44 -1.26
CA TYR A 186 4.99 -12.44 -0.29
C TYR A 186 3.71 -11.77 -0.80
N CYS A 187 3.66 -11.38 -2.07
CA CYS A 187 2.57 -10.60 -2.68
C CYS A 187 2.36 -9.21 -2.03
N ASP A 188 3.40 -8.65 -1.42
CA ASP A 188 3.46 -7.23 -1.10
C ASP A 188 3.91 -6.42 -2.31
N TYR A 189 3.62 -5.12 -2.25
CA TYR A 189 3.95 -4.20 -3.32
C TYR A 189 5.47 -4.10 -3.52
N TYR A 190 5.93 -4.36 -4.75
CA TYR A 190 7.33 -4.35 -5.13
C TYR A 190 7.51 -3.59 -6.46
N PRO A 191 7.65 -2.26 -6.40
CA PRO A 191 7.89 -1.46 -7.59
C PRO A 191 9.28 -1.74 -8.21
N GLY A 192 10.17 -2.42 -7.49
CA GLY A 192 11.61 -2.47 -7.82
C GLY A 192 12.29 -1.16 -7.43
N ASP A 193 13.62 -1.14 -7.41
CA ASP A 193 14.36 0.10 -7.16
C ASP A 193 14.07 1.11 -8.28
N PRO A 194 13.82 2.40 -7.94
CA PRO A 194 13.59 3.44 -8.94
C PRO A 194 14.80 3.67 -9.89
N ILE A 195 15.96 3.06 -9.60
CA ILE A 195 17.23 3.27 -10.28
C ILE A 195 17.51 2.20 -11.36
N ASN A 196 16.98 0.98 -11.21
CA ASN A 196 17.24 -0.10 -12.17
C ASN A 196 16.03 -0.29 -13.10
N GLN A 197 15.92 0.59 -14.08
CA GLN A 197 15.14 0.36 -15.31
C GLN A 197 15.96 -0.35 -16.39
N ASP A 198 17.15 -0.86 -16.04
CA ASP A 198 17.93 -1.64 -16.98
C ASP A 198 17.47 -3.10 -16.98
N PRO A 199 17.34 -3.71 -18.18
CA PRO A 199 17.15 -5.15 -18.26
C PRO A 199 18.29 -5.87 -17.51
N PRO A 200 18.06 -7.10 -16.99
CA PRO A 200 19.08 -7.79 -16.23
C PRO A 200 20.38 -7.91 -17.03
N PRO A 201 21.57 -7.81 -16.39
CA PRO A 201 22.87 -7.67 -17.06
C PRO A 201 23.32 -8.88 -17.91
N ASP A 202 22.50 -9.92 -18.00
CA ASP A 202 22.67 -11.10 -18.84
C ASP A 202 22.07 -10.92 -20.26
N TRP A 203 21.18 -9.94 -20.44
CA TRP A 203 20.33 -9.83 -21.63
C TRP A 203 20.83 -8.85 -22.70
N THR A 204 22.14 -8.65 -22.81
CA THR A 204 22.77 -7.98 -23.96
C THR A 204 23.94 -8.83 -24.43
N ASP A 205 23.74 -9.51 -25.57
CA ASP A 205 24.69 -10.24 -26.45
C ASP A 205 26.02 -10.73 -25.84
#